data_AF-A0A349X2P6-F1
#
_entry.id   AF-A0A349X2P6-F1
#
_cell.length_a   1.000
_cell.length_b   1.000
_cell.length_c   1.000
_cell.angle_alpha   90.00
_cell.angle_beta   90.00
_cell.angle_gamma   90.00
#
_symmetry.space_group_name_H-M   'P 1'
#
loop_
_entity.id
_entity.type
_entity.pdbx_description
1 polymer ?
#
loop_
_entity_poly.entity_id
_entity_poly.type
_entity_poly.pdbx_seq_one_letter_code
_entity_poly.pdbx_strand_id
1 'polypeptide(L)'
;MIIHALLSIFKKGCMALLFIGVAISTAHATNIILVNQDSANEGFNSNAAPFAGQTGNPGTTLGGQRLAVFQAAADYWEGKLVSNVTIRIEIEFNPLACDAFGAVLGSAGPNSAFRDFANAPTANTWFVEAIANSRAGSDLDGGSNDVGAEFNSGIDNNDGCLNNTNWWYGINSPAPGGTISLYDTVLHEIGHGIGFLSLVNSSTGTKFLGRDDAYMRQLYDASTGTAWPNMNDSQRAASAINTGNLVWDGTNANSNSSHLTAGKNAGRIRMFAPNPIRGGSSVSHWDTALSPDELMEPFATTTSDDTSTIQLLKDVGWQIVEGPGEVGFSKATYAVFEDKSTVRVTVNRVNGGEGPVSLNVSTIDGTALAGLDYTATNVSLNWADGDSESKFVFISVTEDMLEEPGGESFTVQITGITGGATSSRLSATVKIRDPDTEDFLLMIVPAILAATK
;
A
#
# COMPACT_ATOMS: atom_id res chain seq x y z
N MET A 1 -21.22 52.45 -61.63
CA MET A 1 -20.11 52.72 -62.57
C MET A 1 -18.97 51.82 -62.12
N ILE A 2 -18.87 50.58 -62.65
CA ILE A 2 -18.01 50.21 -63.80
C ILE A 2 -16.54 50.24 -63.33
N ILE A 3 -15.73 49.17 -63.23
CA ILE A 3 -15.50 47.91 -63.99
C ILE A 3 -14.56 47.02 -63.13
N HIS A 4 -14.88 45.75 -62.81
CA HIS A 4 -14.45 44.50 -63.50
C HIS A 4 -12.93 44.32 -63.76
N ALA A 5 -12.27 43.33 -63.11
CA ALA A 5 -11.99 42.02 -63.73
C ALA A 5 -10.74 41.28 -63.17
N LEU A 6 -10.92 39.95 -63.07
CA LEU A 6 -10.01 38.85 -63.39
C LEU A 6 -9.12 38.18 -62.32
N LEU A 7 -9.42 36.88 -62.20
CA LEU A 7 -8.78 35.76 -61.50
C LEU A 7 -7.26 35.62 -61.73
N SER A 8 -6.55 35.20 -60.68
CA SER A 8 -5.57 34.11 -60.82
C SER A 8 -5.52 33.25 -59.55
N ILE A 9 -5.71 31.94 -59.75
CA ILE A 9 -5.76 30.85 -58.78
C ILE A 9 -4.33 30.38 -58.44
N PHE A 10 -4.01 30.24 -57.15
CA PHE A 10 -3.10 29.21 -56.60
C PHE A 10 -3.49 29.00 -55.12
N LYS A 11 -4.41 28.08 -54.77
CA LYS A 11 -4.18 26.65 -54.47
C LYS A 11 -2.99 26.39 -53.53
N LYS A 12 -3.27 26.19 -52.23
CA LYS A 12 -3.11 24.94 -51.45
C LYS A 12 -2.72 25.20 -49.98
N GLY A 13 -3.45 24.57 -49.06
CA GLY A 13 -2.96 24.26 -47.71
C GLY A 13 -3.68 24.95 -46.54
N CYS A 14 -5.02 24.85 -46.44
CA CYS A 14 -5.67 25.10 -45.15
C CYS A 14 -5.59 23.80 -44.33
N MET A 15 -4.55 23.71 -43.50
CA MET A 15 -4.35 22.65 -42.52
C MET A 15 -5.38 22.88 -41.40
N ALA A 16 -6.32 21.95 -41.26
CA ALA A 16 -7.26 21.96 -40.14
C ALA A 16 -6.46 21.81 -38.85
N LEU A 17 -6.48 22.83 -37.98
CA LEU A 17 -6.03 22.68 -36.61
C LEU A 17 -7.03 21.75 -35.91
N LEU A 18 -6.64 20.49 -35.79
CA LEU A 18 -7.24 19.54 -34.88
C LEU A 18 -6.94 20.06 -33.46
N PHE A 19 -7.93 20.67 -32.81
CA PHE A 19 -7.89 20.88 -31.37
C PHE A 19 -7.87 19.50 -30.72
N ILE A 20 -6.67 19.01 -30.39
CA ILE A 20 -6.52 17.93 -29.42
C ILE A 20 -6.98 18.55 -28.11
N GLY A 21 -8.21 18.24 -27.71
CA GLY A 21 -8.67 18.48 -26.36
C GLY A 21 -7.72 17.73 -25.44
N VAL A 22 -6.84 18.47 -24.76
CA VAL A 22 -6.18 17.95 -23.56
C VAL A 22 -7.31 17.69 -22.59
N ALA A 23 -7.69 16.42 -22.45
CA ALA A 23 -8.50 15.99 -21.34
C ALA A 23 -7.70 16.33 -20.09
N ILE A 24 -8.05 17.42 -19.44
CA ILE A 24 -7.61 17.70 -18.08
C ILE A 24 -8.30 16.62 -17.26
N SER A 25 -7.58 15.55 -16.93
CA SER A 25 -8.03 14.60 -15.93
C SER A 25 -8.20 15.40 -14.64
N THR A 26 -9.44 15.56 -14.19
CA THR A 26 -9.67 15.92 -12.80
C THR A 26 -9.07 14.80 -11.98
N ALA A 27 -7.98 15.07 -11.25
CA ALA A 27 -7.41 14.12 -10.31
C ALA A 27 -8.52 13.72 -9.32
N HIS A 28 -9.06 12.52 -9.50
CA HIS A 28 -9.96 11.89 -8.54
C HIS A 28 -9.07 11.25 -7.49
N ALA A 29 -8.94 11.88 -6.33
CA ALA A 29 -8.35 11.24 -5.17
C ALA A 29 -9.48 10.53 -4.40
N THR A 30 -9.35 9.22 -4.25
CA THR A 30 -10.13 8.49 -3.23
C THR A 30 -9.80 9.09 -1.86
N ASN A 31 -10.77 9.13 -0.97
CA ASN A 31 -10.60 9.64 0.39
C ASN A 31 -11.07 8.56 1.38
N ILE A 32 -10.19 8.16 2.28
CA ILE A 32 -10.43 7.22 3.37
C ILE A 32 -10.34 7.99 4.70
N ILE A 33 -11.43 7.97 5.46
CA ILE A 33 -11.48 8.53 6.82
C ILE A 33 -11.39 7.39 7.83
N LEU A 34 -10.38 7.47 8.69
CA LEU A 34 -10.24 6.62 9.86
C LEU A 34 -11.06 7.18 11.02
N VAL A 35 -12.01 6.39 11.53
CA VAL A 35 -12.89 6.73 12.64
C VAL A 35 -12.42 5.99 13.88
N ASN A 36 -11.59 6.65 14.68
CA ASN A 36 -11.06 6.09 15.92
C ASN A 36 -12.18 5.92 16.97
N GLN A 37 -12.39 4.68 17.41
CA GLN A 37 -13.39 4.33 18.42
C GLN A 37 -12.80 4.08 19.82
N ASP A 38 -11.46 4.10 19.97
CA ASP A 38 -10.82 3.84 21.26
C ASP A 38 -11.17 4.90 22.31
N SER A 39 -11.21 4.49 23.58
CA SER A 39 -11.38 5.43 24.69
C SER A 39 -10.13 6.27 24.95
N ALA A 40 -10.24 7.29 25.80
CA ALA A 40 -9.10 8.12 26.18
C ALA A 40 -8.00 7.30 26.88
N ASN A 41 -6.73 7.49 26.47
CA ASN A 41 -5.55 6.77 26.95
C ASN A 41 -5.52 5.26 26.65
N GLU A 42 -6.31 4.80 25.68
CA GLU A 42 -6.31 3.44 25.16
C GLU A 42 -5.91 3.44 23.68
N GLY A 43 -5.37 2.33 23.18
CA GLY A 43 -5.18 2.12 21.73
C GLY A 43 -4.54 3.32 20.99
N PHE A 44 -5.22 3.86 19.99
CA PHE A 44 -4.79 5.05 19.22
C PHE A 44 -4.69 6.33 20.05
N ASN A 45 -5.42 6.41 21.16
CA ASN A 45 -5.41 7.56 22.08
C ASN A 45 -4.40 7.41 23.23
N SER A 46 -3.52 6.41 23.19
CA SER A 46 -2.48 6.21 24.19
C SER A 46 -1.42 7.32 24.17
N ASN A 47 -1.25 7.98 25.32
CA ASN A 47 -0.30 9.08 25.52
C ASN A 47 1.04 8.64 26.14
N ALA A 48 1.34 7.33 26.17
CA ALA A 48 2.60 6.82 26.71
C ALA A 48 3.79 7.43 25.95
N ALA A 49 4.68 8.12 26.69
CA ALA A 49 5.81 8.87 26.13
C ALA A 49 7.07 8.77 27.03
N PRO A 50 8.29 8.90 26.45
CA PRO A 50 8.56 8.95 25.01
C PRO A 50 8.66 7.56 24.39
N PHE A 51 7.96 7.33 23.27
CA PHE A 51 8.18 6.18 22.41
C PHE A 51 9.21 6.55 21.34
N ALA A 52 10.26 5.74 21.18
CA ALA A 52 11.29 6.02 20.19
C ALA A 52 10.67 5.99 18.78
N GLY A 53 10.85 7.08 18.03
CA GLY A 53 10.32 7.17 16.67
C GLY A 53 10.87 6.05 15.79
N GLN A 54 9.98 5.30 15.13
CA GLN A 54 10.38 4.25 14.20
C GLN A 54 10.51 4.76 12.77
N THR A 55 11.21 3.99 11.96
CA THR A 55 11.55 4.34 10.58
C THR A 55 10.32 4.74 9.76
N GLY A 56 10.31 5.96 9.23
CA GLY A 56 9.21 6.47 8.42
C GLY A 56 7.98 6.92 9.23
N ASN A 57 7.94 6.66 10.54
CA ASN A 57 6.82 6.97 11.40
C ASN A 57 7.07 8.23 12.24
N PRO A 58 6.29 9.32 12.05
CA PRO A 58 6.47 10.59 12.76
C PRO A 58 5.92 10.61 14.20
N GLY A 59 5.23 9.56 14.65
CA GLY A 59 4.58 9.53 15.96
C GLY A 59 5.57 9.62 17.13
N THR A 60 5.21 10.34 18.20
CA THR A 60 6.06 10.50 19.39
C THR A 60 5.48 9.84 20.65
N THR A 61 4.24 9.36 20.57
CA THR A 61 3.56 8.53 21.58
C THR A 61 3.23 7.18 20.97
N LEU A 62 2.91 6.18 21.80
CA LEU A 62 2.45 4.87 21.32
C LEU A 62 1.19 5.00 20.44
N GLY A 63 0.19 5.77 20.90
CA GLY A 63 -1.01 6.04 20.11
C GLY A 63 -0.71 6.79 18.80
N GLY A 64 0.20 7.76 18.84
CA GLY A 64 0.64 8.49 17.65
C GLY A 64 1.38 7.61 16.63
N GLN A 65 2.18 6.64 17.09
CA GLN A 65 2.82 5.66 16.20
C GLN A 65 1.79 4.75 15.52
N ARG A 66 0.83 4.21 16.28
CA ARG A 66 -0.30 3.42 15.75
C ARG A 66 -1.07 4.21 14.70
N LEU A 67 -1.54 5.41 15.03
CA LEU A 67 -2.35 6.23 14.13
C LEU A 67 -1.60 6.60 12.85
N ALA A 68 -0.29 6.88 12.93
CA ALA A 68 0.52 7.17 11.75
C ALA A 68 0.64 5.96 10.80
N VAL A 69 0.73 4.73 11.34
CA VAL A 69 0.72 3.51 10.52
C VAL A 69 -0.60 3.37 9.76
N PHE A 70 -1.72 3.58 10.46
CA PHE A 70 -3.05 3.45 9.86
C PHE A 70 -3.29 4.52 8.80
N GLN A 71 -2.88 5.76 9.06
CA GLN A 71 -2.98 6.82 8.07
C GLN A 71 -2.16 6.48 6.82
N ALA A 72 -0.94 5.97 6.98
CA ALA A 72 -0.14 5.56 5.81
C ALA A 72 -0.79 4.42 5.03
N ALA A 73 -1.44 3.46 5.70
CA ALA A 73 -2.17 2.38 5.04
C ALA A 73 -3.42 2.88 4.30
N ALA A 74 -4.14 3.84 4.89
CA ALA A 74 -5.23 4.55 4.22
C ALA A 74 -4.75 5.28 2.97
N ASP A 75 -3.70 6.11 3.10
CA ASP A 75 -3.09 6.86 1.98
C ASP A 75 -2.64 5.91 0.85
N TYR A 76 -2.11 4.74 1.19
CA TYR A 76 -1.75 3.72 0.23
C TYR A 76 -2.97 3.25 -0.58
N TRP A 77 -4.08 2.88 0.08
CA TRP A 77 -5.30 2.43 -0.60
C TRP A 77 -5.98 3.55 -1.39
N GLU A 78 -5.95 4.78 -0.89
CA GLU A 78 -6.40 5.97 -1.64
C GLU A 78 -5.66 6.11 -2.97
N GLY A 79 -4.36 5.79 -2.99
CA GLY A 79 -3.52 5.79 -4.19
C GLY A 79 -3.77 4.63 -5.16
N LYS A 80 -4.50 3.58 -4.75
CA LYS A 80 -4.82 2.42 -5.61
C LYS A 80 -6.23 2.46 -6.16
N LEU A 81 -7.18 3.00 -5.40
CA LEU A 81 -8.60 2.94 -5.73
C LEU A 81 -9.08 4.24 -6.40
N VAL A 82 -10.15 4.14 -7.19
CA VAL A 82 -10.89 5.30 -7.70
C VAL A 82 -12.29 5.28 -7.11
N SER A 83 -12.55 6.23 -6.21
CA SER A 83 -13.86 6.49 -5.61
C SER A 83 -14.10 8.00 -5.52
N ASN A 84 -15.33 8.42 -5.83
CA ASN A 84 -15.81 9.78 -5.52
C ASN A 84 -16.64 9.84 -4.23
N VAL A 85 -16.81 8.71 -3.55
CA VAL A 85 -17.46 8.59 -2.24
C VAL A 85 -16.38 8.30 -1.21
N THR A 86 -16.43 9.03 -0.09
CA THR A 86 -15.50 8.80 1.03
C THR A 86 -15.74 7.43 1.61
N ILE A 87 -14.66 6.66 1.80
CA ILE A 87 -14.68 5.39 2.52
C ILE A 87 -14.40 5.69 3.99
N ARG A 88 -15.21 5.17 4.90
CA ARG A 88 -15.15 5.39 6.35
C ARG A 88 -14.82 4.07 7.02
N ILE A 89 -13.66 4.01 7.67
CA ILE A 89 -13.18 2.80 8.35
C ILE A 89 -13.16 3.08 9.84
N GLU A 90 -14.00 2.41 10.61
CA GLU A 90 -13.88 2.45 12.06
C GLU A 90 -12.75 1.53 12.53
N ILE A 91 -11.93 2.07 13.42
CA ILE A 91 -10.72 1.43 13.89
C ILE A 91 -10.69 1.37 15.41
N GLU A 92 -10.34 0.20 15.91
CA GLU A 92 -10.13 -0.11 17.33
C GLU A 92 -8.79 -0.80 17.54
N PHE A 93 -8.16 -0.57 18.69
CA PHE A 93 -6.88 -1.18 19.03
C PHE A 93 -6.93 -1.82 20.43
N ASN A 94 -7.62 -2.94 20.49
CA ASN A 94 -8.01 -3.64 21.71
C ASN A 94 -7.33 -5.02 21.83
N PRO A 95 -7.26 -5.63 23.03
CA PRO A 95 -6.69 -6.96 23.17
C PRO A 95 -7.53 -8.00 22.42
N LEU A 96 -6.92 -8.70 21.46
CA LEU A 96 -7.51 -9.86 20.79
C LEU A 96 -6.87 -11.15 21.29
N ALA A 97 -7.44 -12.28 20.88
CA ALA A 97 -6.94 -13.61 21.25
C ALA A 97 -5.43 -13.73 20.96
N CYS A 98 -4.65 -14.00 21.99
CA CYS A 98 -3.23 -14.26 21.88
C CYS A 98 -2.72 -15.20 22.97
N ASP A 99 -1.84 -16.10 22.58
CA ASP A 99 -1.01 -16.91 23.47
C ASP A 99 0.42 -17.05 22.91
N ALA A 100 1.23 -17.92 23.52
CA ALA A 100 2.63 -18.11 23.12
C ALA A 100 2.82 -18.73 21.72
N PHE A 101 1.77 -19.32 21.13
CA PHE A 101 1.81 -20.09 19.90
C PHE A 101 0.99 -19.47 18.76
N GLY A 102 0.05 -18.60 19.05
CA GLY A 102 -0.78 -17.94 18.04
C GLY A 102 -1.47 -16.68 18.53
N ALA A 103 -1.81 -15.81 17.59
CA ALA A 103 -2.58 -14.60 17.84
C ALA A 103 -3.49 -14.29 16.65
N VAL A 104 -4.59 -13.60 16.93
CA VAL A 104 -5.27 -12.78 15.92
C VAL A 104 -4.53 -11.45 15.88
N LEU A 105 -4.00 -11.08 14.71
CA LEU A 105 -3.23 -9.85 14.53
C LEU A 105 -4.17 -8.64 14.36
N GLY A 106 -5.18 -8.83 13.51
CA GLY A 106 -6.32 -7.95 13.36
C GLY A 106 -7.50 -8.73 12.80
N SER A 107 -8.62 -8.04 12.67
CA SER A 107 -9.79 -8.51 11.94
C SER A 107 -10.51 -7.32 11.37
N ALA A 108 -10.79 -7.36 10.07
CA ALA A 108 -11.63 -6.36 9.42
C ALA A 108 -12.60 -6.98 8.42
N GLY A 109 -13.66 -6.23 8.16
CA GLY A 109 -14.69 -6.61 7.19
C GLY A 109 -15.67 -5.47 6.93
N PRO A 110 -16.48 -5.59 5.88
CA PRO A 110 -17.50 -4.62 5.58
C PRO A 110 -18.62 -4.68 6.62
N ASN A 111 -19.14 -3.52 6.99
CA ASN A 111 -20.27 -3.41 7.91
C ASN A 111 -21.60 -3.74 7.23
N SER A 112 -21.69 -3.53 5.91
CA SER A 112 -22.87 -3.85 5.12
C SER A 112 -22.55 -4.39 3.72
N ALA A 113 -23.58 -4.84 3.03
CA ALA A 113 -23.51 -5.25 1.63
C ALA A 113 -24.79 -4.82 0.89
N PHE A 114 -24.62 -4.33 -0.33
CA PHE A 114 -25.70 -3.80 -1.16
C PHE A 114 -25.79 -4.56 -2.48
N ARG A 115 -26.99 -4.55 -3.06
CA ARG A 115 -27.30 -5.22 -4.32
C ARG A 115 -28.32 -4.38 -5.08
N ASP A 116 -28.28 -4.49 -6.40
CA ASP A 116 -29.25 -3.87 -7.32
C ASP A 116 -29.32 -2.33 -7.16
N PHE A 117 -28.22 -1.71 -6.74
CA PHE A 117 -28.05 -0.26 -6.66
C PHE A 117 -27.71 0.33 -8.04
N ALA A 118 -27.77 1.67 -8.16
CA ALA A 118 -27.46 2.36 -9.40
C ALA A 118 -26.02 2.05 -9.85
N ASN A 119 -25.83 1.69 -11.13
CA ASN A 119 -24.52 1.31 -11.70
C ASN A 119 -23.85 0.08 -11.06
N ALA A 120 -24.61 -0.78 -10.37
CA ALA A 120 -24.09 -2.06 -9.88
C ALA A 120 -23.45 -2.85 -11.04
N PRO A 121 -22.18 -3.30 -10.93
CA PRO A 121 -21.48 -3.97 -12.02
C PRO A 121 -22.19 -5.24 -12.52
N THR A 122 -22.89 -5.94 -11.63
CA THR A 122 -23.66 -7.14 -11.96
C THR A 122 -24.99 -7.14 -11.21
N ALA A 123 -26.09 -7.39 -11.92
CA ALA A 123 -27.41 -7.51 -11.32
C ALA A 123 -27.52 -8.74 -10.38
N ASN A 124 -28.44 -8.69 -9.42
CA ASN A 124 -28.71 -9.77 -8.47
C ASN A 124 -27.48 -10.26 -7.67
N THR A 125 -26.45 -9.43 -7.53
CA THR A 125 -25.16 -9.75 -6.88
C THR A 125 -24.89 -8.81 -5.71
N TRP A 126 -24.49 -9.36 -4.56
CA TRP A 126 -24.04 -8.58 -3.41
C TRP A 126 -22.65 -7.99 -3.65
N PHE A 127 -22.49 -6.71 -3.35
CA PHE A 127 -21.22 -6.01 -3.26
C PHE A 127 -21.07 -5.50 -1.84
N VAL A 128 -19.85 -5.60 -1.29
CA VAL A 128 -19.55 -5.01 0.01
C VAL A 128 -19.70 -3.49 -0.07
N GLU A 129 -20.05 -2.87 1.05
CA GLU A 129 -20.48 -1.48 1.12
C GLU A 129 -19.55 -0.48 0.43
N ALA A 130 -18.24 -0.50 0.70
CA ALA A 130 -17.30 0.43 0.10
C ALA A 130 -17.30 0.38 -1.45
N ILE A 131 -17.37 -0.82 -2.04
CA ILE A 131 -17.48 -1.00 -3.50
C ILE A 131 -18.81 -0.45 -4.00
N ALA A 132 -19.90 -0.78 -3.30
CA ALA A 132 -21.24 -0.39 -3.68
C ALA A 132 -21.41 1.14 -3.67
N ASN A 133 -20.90 1.80 -2.64
CA ASN A 133 -20.87 3.25 -2.49
C ASN A 133 -20.07 3.91 -3.62
N SER A 134 -18.85 3.45 -3.86
CA SER A 134 -18.00 3.93 -4.97
C SER A 134 -18.71 3.80 -6.33
N ARG A 135 -19.30 2.65 -6.62
CA ARG A 135 -19.99 2.39 -7.90
C ARG A 135 -21.30 3.14 -8.06
N ALA A 136 -22.07 3.29 -6.98
CA ALA A 136 -23.28 4.10 -6.98
C ALA A 136 -22.98 5.57 -7.22
N GLY A 137 -21.79 6.03 -6.81
CA GLY A 137 -21.43 7.45 -6.79
C GLY A 137 -22.11 8.22 -5.65
N SER A 138 -22.64 7.49 -4.67
CA SER A 138 -23.28 8.02 -3.46
C SER A 138 -23.17 7.02 -2.33
N ASP A 139 -23.11 7.50 -1.09
CA ASP A 139 -23.24 6.70 0.12
C ASP A 139 -24.66 6.09 0.21
N LEU A 140 -24.74 4.76 0.27
CA LEU A 140 -25.97 3.98 0.29
C LEU A 140 -26.52 3.71 1.70
N ASP A 141 -25.76 4.02 2.77
CA ASP A 141 -26.15 3.78 4.17
C ASP A 141 -26.23 5.05 5.02
N GLY A 142 -26.21 6.23 4.40
CA GLY A 142 -26.53 7.48 5.07
C GLY A 142 -25.48 7.97 6.06
N GLY A 143 -24.20 7.70 5.79
CA GLY A 143 -23.05 8.19 6.58
C GLY A 143 -22.51 7.20 7.61
N SER A 144 -23.03 5.97 7.64
CA SER A 144 -22.46 4.87 8.42
C SER A 144 -21.00 4.60 8.02
N ASN A 145 -20.26 3.90 8.90
CA ASN A 145 -18.91 3.46 8.58
C ASN A 145 -18.98 2.22 7.67
N ASP A 146 -18.25 2.22 6.56
CA ASP A 146 -18.31 1.14 5.56
C ASP A 146 -17.60 -0.14 6.03
N VAL A 147 -16.57 0.01 6.86
CA VAL A 147 -15.66 -1.06 7.30
C VAL A 147 -15.43 -0.95 8.79
N GLY A 148 -15.54 -2.08 9.49
CA GLY A 148 -15.06 -2.25 10.86
C GLY A 148 -13.73 -2.98 10.88
N ALA A 149 -12.80 -2.49 11.69
CA ALA A 149 -11.47 -3.07 11.85
C ALA A 149 -10.97 -2.99 13.30
N GLU A 150 -10.49 -4.11 13.84
CA GLU A 150 -9.95 -4.23 15.19
C GLU A 150 -8.56 -4.87 15.15
N PHE A 151 -7.61 -4.33 15.92
CA PHE A 151 -6.21 -4.78 15.91
C PHE A 151 -5.69 -5.06 17.31
N ASN A 152 -4.83 -6.06 17.43
CA ASN A 152 -4.49 -6.65 18.72
C ASN A 152 -3.47 -5.80 19.52
N SER A 153 -3.94 -5.16 20.58
CA SER A 153 -3.06 -4.42 21.50
C SER A 153 -2.25 -5.30 22.46
N GLY A 154 -2.60 -6.59 22.58
CA GLY A 154 -1.87 -7.56 23.40
C GLY A 154 -0.46 -7.87 22.90
N ILE A 155 -0.15 -7.54 21.64
CA ILE A 155 1.17 -7.76 21.03
C ILE A 155 2.19 -6.69 21.48
N ASP A 156 1.77 -5.52 21.99
CA ASP A 156 2.71 -4.42 22.29
C ASP A 156 3.67 -4.64 23.45
N ASN A 157 3.26 -5.46 24.41
CA ASN A 157 3.87 -5.45 25.74
C ASN A 157 4.71 -6.70 26.02
N ASN A 158 5.00 -7.50 25.00
CA ASN A 158 5.87 -8.65 25.14
C ASN A 158 5.42 -9.62 26.27
N ASP A 159 4.12 -9.71 26.53
CA ASP A 159 3.51 -10.39 27.67
C ASP A 159 3.08 -11.81 27.27
N GLY A 160 4.04 -12.64 26.88
CA GLY A 160 3.78 -14.03 26.49
C GLY A 160 3.04 -14.21 25.15
N CYS A 161 2.51 -13.14 24.55
CA CYS A 161 1.89 -13.13 23.23
C CYS A 161 2.93 -13.41 22.14
N LEU A 162 2.68 -14.43 21.31
CA LEU A 162 3.57 -14.91 20.23
C LEU A 162 5.02 -15.11 20.70
N ASN A 163 5.18 -15.73 21.87
CA ASN A 163 6.48 -15.94 22.53
C ASN A 163 7.28 -14.64 22.66
N ASN A 164 6.61 -13.58 23.11
CA ASN A 164 7.23 -12.28 23.33
C ASN A 164 7.67 -11.65 22.00
N THR A 165 6.73 -11.55 21.06
CA THR A 165 6.87 -10.76 19.82
C THR A 165 6.17 -9.42 20.00
N ASN A 166 6.70 -8.35 19.38
CA ASN A 166 6.09 -7.01 19.43
C ASN A 166 5.74 -6.47 18.06
N TRP A 167 4.85 -5.47 18.05
CA TRP A 167 4.57 -4.68 16.87
C TRP A 167 5.79 -3.86 16.45
N TRP A 168 6.02 -3.87 15.14
CA TRP A 168 6.85 -2.90 14.45
C TRP A 168 5.94 -1.86 13.79
N TYR A 169 6.19 -0.61 14.14
CA TYR A 169 5.46 0.60 13.72
C TYR A 169 6.15 1.36 12.58
N GLY A 170 7.25 0.82 12.03
CA GLY A 170 7.88 1.42 10.87
C GLY A 170 6.97 1.38 9.63
N ILE A 171 7.03 2.44 8.83
CA ILE A 171 6.18 2.62 7.64
C ILE A 171 7.06 2.46 6.40
N ASN A 172 6.58 1.70 5.41
CA ASN A 172 7.31 1.42 4.16
C ASN A 172 8.74 0.92 4.44
N SER A 173 8.88 0.02 5.40
CA SER A 173 10.17 -0.52 5.82
C SER A 173 9.95 -1.93 6.38
N PRO A 174 10.76 -2.92 5.98
CA PRO A 174 10.64 -4.27 6.50
C PRO A 174 10.72 -4.29 8.03
N ALA A 175 9.88 -5.12 8.66
CA ALA A 175 9.95 -5.35 10.08
C ALA A 175 11.25 -6.10 10.45
N PRO A 176 11.99 -5.66 11.49
CA PRO A 176 13.13 -6.40 12.01
C PRO A 176 12.74 -7.80 12.48
N GLY A 177 13.71 -8.73 12.45
CA GLY A 177 13.49 -10.09 12.99
C GLY A 177 13.06 -10.05 14.46
N GLY A 178 12.05 -10.85 14.82
CA GLY A 178 11.45 -10.86 16.16
C GLY A 178 10.34 -9.81 16.37
N THR A 179 9.91 -9.13 15.31
CA THR A 179 8.76 -8.21 15.31
C THR A 179 7.81 -8.53 14.16
N ILE A 180 6.59 -8.00 14.20
CA ILE A 180 5.59 -8.12 13.14
C ILE A 180 5.24 -6.72 12.64
N SER A 181 5.16 -6.54 11.32
CA SER A 181 4.78 -5.28 10.69
C SER A 181 3.32 -4.97 10.97
N LEU A 182 3.04 -3.91 11.73
CA LEU A 182 1.67 -3.42 11.87
C LEU A 182 1.19 -2.81 10.55
N TYR A 183 2.08 -2.16 9.80
CA TYR A 183 1.72 -1.54 8.53
C TYR A 183 1.16 -2.55 7.52
N ASP A 184 1.84 -3.67 7.32
CA ASP A 184 1.39 -4.71 6.39
C ASP A 184 0.11 -5.39 6.90
N THR A 185 -0.01 -5.56 8.21
CA THR A 185 -1.25 -6.07 8.83
C THR A 185 -2.44 -5.13 8.57
N VAL A 186 -2.25 -3.81 8.71
CA VAL A 186 -3.33 -2.85 8.47
C VAL A 186 -3.71 -2.80 6.99
N LEU A 187 -2.73 -2.87 6.08
CA LEU A 187 -3.00 -2.98 4.64
C LEU A 187 -3.86 -4.21 4.34
N HIS A 188 -3.49 -5.35 4.90
CA HIS A 188 -4.19 -6.63 4.76
C HIS A 188 -5.65 -6.55 5.25
N GLU A 189 -5.86 -6.09 6.48
CA GLU A 189 -7.19 -6.00 7.07
C GLU A 189 -8.09 -5.00 6.33
N ILE A 190 -7.57 -3.83 5.95
CA ILE A 190 -8.33 -2.90 5.09
C ILE A 190 -8.72 -3.58 3.78
N GLY A 191 -7.83 -4.39 3.19
CA GLY A 191 -8.09 -5.22 2.01
C GLY A 191 -9.34 -6.10 2.14
N HIS A 192 -9.54 -6.75 3.29
CA HIS A 192 -10.77 -7.49 3.58
C HIS A 192 -11.99 -6.58 3.61
N GLY A 193 -11.90 -5.47 4.34
CA GLY A 193 -12.98 -4.49 4.47
C GLY A 193 -13.48 -3.94 3.14
N ILE A 194 -12.56 -3.66 2.21
CA ILE A 194 -12.87 -3.10 0.89
C ILE A 194 -13.24 -4.15 -0.16
N GLY A 195 -13.23 -5.45 0.16
CA GLY A 195 -13.82 -6.48 -0.70
C GLY A 195 -12.97 -7.69 -1.04
N PHE A 196 -11.84 -7.91 -0.38
CA PHE A 196 -11.13 -9.19 -0.44
C PHE A 196 -11.80 -10.23 0.49
N LEU A 197 -13.05 -10.58 0.25
CA LEU A 197 -13.71 -11.70 0.96
C LEU A 197 -14.97 -12.17 0.24
N SER A 198 -15.33 -13.43 0.48
CA SER A 198 -16.66 -13.94 0.15
C SER A 198 -17.62 -13.81 1.33
N LEU A 199 -18.89 -13.56 1.03
CA LEU A 199 -20.00 -13.61 1.99
C LEU A 199 -20.57 -15.03 2.13
N VAL A 200 -20.05 -16.01 1.39
CA VAL A 200 -20.43 -17.42 1.52
C VAL A 200 -19.90 -17.98 2.84
N ASN A 201 -20.74 -18.68 3.59
CA ASN A 201 -20.30 -19.42 4.76
C ASN A 201 -19.39 -20.59 4.33
N SER A 202 -18.08 -20.50 4.55
CA SER A 202 -17.10 -21.46 4.03
C SER A 202 -17.27 -22.88 4.56
N SER A 203 -17.84 -23.07 5.75
CA SER A 203 -18.07 -24.42 6.32
C SER A 203 -19.28 -25.13 5.71
N THR A 204 -20.32 -24.40 5.33
CA THR A 204 -21.57 -24.97 4.81
C THR A 204 -21.75 -24.76 3.31
N GLY A 205 -21.00 -23.83 2.71
CA GLY A 205 -21.17 -23.36 1.34
C GLY A 205 -22.42 -22.51 1.12
N THR A 206 -23.14 -22.13 2.18
CA THR A 206 -24.39 -21.37 2.07
C THR A 206 -24.13 -19.93 1.65
N LYS A 207 -24.84 -19.45 0.62
CA LYS A 207 -24.77 -18.07 0.14
C LYS A 207 -25.44 -17.09 1.10
N PHE A 208 -24.88 -15.89 1.28
CA PHE A 208 -25.51 -14.83 2.06
C PHE A 208 -26.85 -14.43 1.46
N LEU A 209 -27.93 -14.62 2.25
CA LEU A 209 -29.31 -14.40 1.81
C LEU A 209 -29.65 -15.10 0.47
N GLY A 210 -29.02 -16.25 0.21
CA GLY A 210 -29.29 -17.09 -0.96
C GLY A 210 -28.82 -16.53 -2.31
N ARG A 211 -27.92 -15.54 -2.34
CA ARG A 211 -27.45 -14.92 -3.59
C ARG A 211 -25.94 -14.82 -3.68
N ASP A 212 -25.46 -14.70 -4.91
CA ASP A 212 -24.04 -14.52 -5.19
C ASP A 212 -23.55 -13.19 -4.61
N ASP A 213 -22.33 -13.19 -4.08
CA ASP A 213 -21.52 -12.00 -3.86
C ASP A 213 -20.46 -11.84 -4.97
N ALA A 214 -19.98 -10.62 -5.17
CA ALA A 214 -19.05 -10.28 -6.24
C ALA A 214 -17.76 -11.10 -6.20
N TYR A 215 -17.25 -11.44 -5.01
CA TYR A 215 -16.05 -12.24 -4.83
C TYR A 215 -16.29 -13.70 -5.20
N MET A 216 -17.37 -14.32 -4.71
CA MET A 216 -17.66 -15.73 -5.00
C MET A 216 -17.90 -16.01 -6.47
N ARG A 217 -18.29 -15.00 -7.26
CA ARG A 217 -18.46 -15.14 -8.71
C ARG A 217 -17.16 -15.39 -9.44
N GLN A 218 -16.04 -15.03 -8.81
CA GLN A 218 -14.70 -15.20 -9.32
C GLN A 218 -14.01 -16.44 -8.75
N LEU A 219 -14.71 -17.30 -8.00
CA LEU A 219 -14.16 -18.54 -7.46
C LEU A 219 -14.49 -19.74 -8.36
N TYR A 220 -13.52 -20.61 -8.55
CA TYR A 220 -13.61 -21.80 -9.37
C TYR A 220 -12.89 -22.98 -8.72
N ASP A 221 -13.48 -24.17 -8.82
CA ASP A 221 -12.83 -25.40 -8.37
C ASP A 221 -12.27 -26.16 -9.57
N ALA A 222 -10.94 -26.19 -9.68
CA ALA A 222 -10.23 -26.82 -10.78
C ALA A 222 -10.40 -28.33 -10.85
N SER A 223 -10.68 -28.99 -9.71
CA SER A 223 -10.85 -30.45 -9.68
C SER A 223 -12.21 -30.89 -10.22
N THR A 224 -13.25 -30.06 -10.04
CA THR A 224 -14.60 -30.32 -10.55
C THR A 224 -14.92 -29.61 -11.86
N GLY A 225 -14.08 -28.66 -12.26
CA GLY A 225 -14.28 -27.87 -13.47
C GLY A 225 -15.47 -26.90 -13.38
N THR A 226 -15.81 -26.44 -12.19
CA THR A 226 -17.08 -25.72 -11.93
C THR A 226 -16.82 -24.40 -11.21
N ALA A 227 -17.47 -23.33 -11.67
CA ALA A 227 -17.48 -22.04 -10.98
C ALA A 227 -18.46 -22.07 -9.78
N TRP A 228 -18.09 -21.40 -8.69
CA TRP A 228 -18.88 -21.37 -7.45
C TRP A 228 -20.35 -20.92 -7.61
N PRO A 229 -20.72 -19.97 -8.48
CA PRO A 229 -22.11 -19.62 -8.75
C PRO A 229 -22.97 -20.82 -9.17
N ASN A 230 -22.38 -21.78 -9.87
CA ASN A 230 -23.04 -22.94 -10.46
C ASN A 230 -23.04 -24.17 -9.54
N MET A 231 -22.42 -24.08 -8.37
CA MET A 231 -22.41 -25.14 -7.37
C MET A 231 -23.66 -25.10 -6.47
N ASN A 232 -23.99 -26.22 -5.83
CA ASN A 232 -24.84 -26.23 -4.64
C ASN A 232 -24.00 -25.97 -3.38
N ASP A 233 -24.65 -25.89 -2.21
CA ASP A 233 -23.98 -25.58 -0.94
C ASP A 233 -22.92 -26.63 -0.56
N SER A 234 -23.23 -27.92 -0.68
CA SER A 234 -22.27 -28.98 -0.32
C SER A 234 -21.05 -29.03 -1.24
N GLN A 235 -21.22 -28.68 -2.52
CA GLN A 235 -20.11 -28.54 -3.47
C GLN A 235 -19.21 -27.37 -3.12
N ARG A 236 -19.76 -26.21 -2.75
CA ARG A 236 -18.97 -25.07 -2.26
C ARG A 236 -18.22 -25.41 -0.97
N ALA A 237 -18.88 -26.07 -0.02
CA ALA A 237 -18.25 -26.51 1.23
C ALA A 237 -17.06 -27.47 0.97
N ALA A 238 -17.21 -28.40 0.03
CA ALA A 238 -16.13 -29.29 -0.37
C ALA A 238 -14.99 -28.53 -1.06
N SER A 239 -15.31 -27.53 -1.90
CA SER A 239 -14.34 -26.68 -2.57
C SER A 239 -13.54 -25.80 -1.59
N ALA A 240 -14.18 -25.30 -0.53
CA ALA A 240 -13.56 -24.45 0.50
C ALA A 240 -12.45 -25.14 1.33
N ILE A 241 -12.31 -26.47 1.21
CA ILE A 241 -11.24 -27.28 1.82
C ILE A 241 -10.40 -28.02 0.77
N ASN A 242 -10.48 -27.61 -0.50
CA ASN A 242 -9.82 -28.28 -1.63
C ASN A 242 -8.50 -27.60 -1.99
N THR A 243 -7.49 -27.81 -1.13
CA THR A 243 -6.17 -27.18 -1.22
C THR A 243 -5.55 -27.35 -2.61
N GLY A 244 -5.10 -26.24 -3.19
CA GLY A 244 -4.51 -26.19 -4.52
C GLY A 244 -5.48 -26.32 -5.71
N ASN A 245 -6.77 -26.57 -5.46
CA ASN A 245 -7.80 -26.67 -6.51
C ASN A 245 -8.84 -25.56 -6.45
N LEU A 246 -9.08 -24.95 -5.29
CA LEU A 246 -9.78 -23.66 -5.26
C LEU A 246 -8.87 -22.60 -5.88
N VAL A 247 -9.36 -21.94 -6.93
CA VAL A 247 -8.60 -20.96 -7.70
C VAL A 247 -9.44 -19.74 -8.02
N TRP A 248 -8.77 -18.62 -8.27
CA TRP A 248 -9.37 -17.39 -8.78
C TRP A 248 -9.61 -17.48 -10.29
N ASP A 249 -10.81 -17.15 -10.76
CA ASP A 249 -11.22 -17.15 -12.16
C ASP A 249 -11.35 -15.73 -12.75
N GLY A 250 -11.03 -14.70 -11.97
CA GLY A 250 -11.06 -13.31 -12.45
C GLY A 250 -10.02 -13.04 -13.54
N THR A 251 -10.39 -12.20 -14.50
CA THR A 251 -9.58 -11.96 -15.71
C THR A 251 -8.37 -11.10 -15.42
N ASN A 252 -8.54 -10.06 -14.60
CA ASN A 252 -7.48 -9.09 -14.33
C ASN A 252 -6.35 -9.73 -13.51
N ALA A 253 -6.67 -10.40 -12.41
CA ALA A 253 -5.64 -11.02 -11.57
C ALA A 253 -4.86 -12.11 -12.32
N ASN A 254 -5.56 -12.96 -13.08
CA ASN A 254 -4.90 -14.03 -13.83
C ASN A 254 -4.03 -13.52 -14.99
N SER A 255 -4.46 -12.46 -15.69
CA SER A 255 -3.69 -11.87 -16.79
C SER A 255 -2.40 -11.18 -16.30
N ASN A 256 -2.41 -10.68 -15.07
CA ASN A 256 -1.28 -10.02 -14.44
C ASN A 256 -0.48 -10.95 -13.50
N SER A 257 -0.72 -12.28 -13.56
CA SER A 257 -0.08 -13.26 -12.67
C SER A 257 1.33 -13.70 -13.11
N SER A 258 1.98 -12.95 -14.02
CA SER A 258 3.29 -13.33 -14.55
C SER A 258 4.43 -13.13 -13.57
N HIS A 259 4.26 -12.27 -12.57
CA HIS A 259 5.22 -12.09 -11.48
C HIS A 259 5.27 -13.32 -10.56
N LEU A 260 4.19 -14.09 -10.48
CA LEU A 260 4.12 -15.34 -9.72
C LEU A 260 4.87 -16.49 -10.42
N THR A 261 5.85 -17.04 -9.70
CA THR A 261 6.64 -18.21 -10.08
C THR A 261 6.06 -19.53 -9.55
N ALA A 262 5.22 -19.48 -8.52
CA ALA A 262 4.53 -20.62 -7.92
C ALA A 262 3.03 -20.30 -7.68
N GLY A 263 2.31 -21.17 -6.97
CA GLY A 263 0.94 -20.86 -6.53
C GLY A 263 -0.16 -20.87 -7.60
N LYS A 264 0.07 -21.49 -8.77
CA LYS A 264 -0.92 -21.57 -9.86
C LYS A 264 -1.43 -23.00 -10.12
N ASN A 265 -2.67 -23.11 -10.60
CA ASN A 265 -3.24 -24.34 -11.13
C ASN A 265 -3.92 -24.04 -12.48
N ALA A 266 -3.43 -24.69 -13.55
CA ALA A 266 -3.88 -24.47 -14.93
C ALA A 266 -3.91 -22.96 -15.33
N GLY A 267 -2.91 -22.20 -14.90
CA GLY A 267 -2.78 -20.78 -15.18
C GLY A 267 -3.59 -19.85 -14.27
N ARG A 268 -4.38 -20.39 -13.34
CA ARG A 268 -5.14 -19.60 -12.35
C ARG A 268 -4.43 -19.52 -11.02
N ILE A 269 -4.48 -18.36 -10.37
CA ILE A 269 -3.94 -18.15 -9.01
C ILE A 269 -4.74 -18.99 -8.01
N ARG A 270 -4.05 -19.70 -7.11
CA ARG A 270 -4.69 -20.53 -6.07
C ARG A 270 -5.20 -19.68 -4.92
N MET A 271 -6.33 -20.10 -4.36
CA MET A 271 -6.92 -19.52 -3.15
C MET A 271 -6.68 -20.46 -1.97
N PHE A 272 -6.54 -19.89 -0.78
CA PHE A 272 -6.31 -20.63 0.45
C PHE A 272 -7.55 -21.45 0.83
N ALA A 273 -7.51 -22.75 0.59
CA ALA A 273 -8.56 -23.70 0.92
C ALA A 273 -8.01 -24.86 1.77
N PRO A 274 -7.57 -24.61 3.02
CA PRO A 274 -7.00 -25.64 3.88
C PRO A 274 -8.05 -26.68 4.28
N ASN A 275 -7.60 -27.89 4.59
CA ASN A 275 -8.41 -28.92 5.23
C ASN A 275 -7.83 -29.26 6.62
N PRO A 276 -8.56 -29.02 7.72
CA PRO A 276 -9.93 -28.48 7.80
C PRO A 276 -10.02 -26.97 7.55
N ILE A 277 -11.25 -26.43 7.50
CA ILE A 277 -11.53 -24.99 7.45
C ILE A 277 -10.77 -24.26 8.56
N ARG A 278 -10.18 -23.12 8.22
CA ARG A 278 -9.68 -22.12 9.15
C ARG A 278 -10.62 -20.92 9.12
N GLY A 279 -11.34 -20.70 10.22
CA GLY A 279 -12.24 -19.54 10.34
C GLY A 279 -11.49 -18.24 10.12
N GLY A 280 -12.11 -17.27 9.45
CA GLY A 280 -11.47 -16.02 9.03
C GLY A 280 -10.55 -16.16 7.81
N SER A 281 -9.90 -17.31 7.60
CA SER A 281 -8.89 -17.47 6.54
C SER A 281 -9.37 -18.18 5.28
N SER A 282 -10.03 -19.33 5.42
CA SER A 282 -10.41 -20.17 4.26
C SER A 282 -11.21 -19.37 3.24
N VAL A 283 -10.91 -19.57 1.95
CA VAL A 283 -11.54 -18.97 0.77
C VAL A 283 -11.14 -17.51 0.52
N SER A 284 -11.09 -16.69 1.57
CA SER A 284 -10.86 -15.25 1.46
C SER A 284 -9.37 -14.86 1.53
N HIS A 285 -8.43 -15.72 1.12
CA HIS A 285 -6.99 -15.46 1.12
C HIS A 285 -6.31 -16.07 -0.10
N TRP A 286 -5.18 -15.50 -0.52
CA TRP A 286 -4.26 -16.16 -1.45
C TRP A 286 -3.64 -17.42 -0.82
N ASP A 287 -3.39 -18.44 -1.63
CA ASP A 287 -2.76 -19.68 -1.15
C ASP A 287 -1.29 -19.44 -0.76
N THR A 288 -0.84 -20.01 0.35
CA THR A 288 0.54 -19.88 0.85
C THR A 288 1.60 -20.56 -0.04
N ALA A 289 1.21 -21.17 -1.16
CA ALA A 289 2.11 -21.70 -2.16
C ALA A 289 2.47 -20.68 -3.26
N LEU A 290 1.95 -19.45 -3.19
CA LEU A 290 2.37 -18.36 -4.07
C LEU A 290 3.84 -18.00 -3.82
N SER A 291 4.49 -17.45 -4.85
CA SER A 291 5.87 -16.99 -4.76
C SER A 291 6.13 -15.95 -5.86
N PRO A 292 6.45 -14.69 -5.52
CA PRO A 292 6.59 -14.14 -4.16
C PRO A 292 5.30 -14.24 -3.34
N ASP A 293 5.42 -14.09 -2.02
CA ASP A 293 4.27 -14.07 -1.12
C ASP A 293 3.41 -12.83 -1.41
N GLU A 294 2.09 -12.94 -1.34
CA GLU A 294 1.17 -11.83 -1.62
C GLU A 294 0.57 -11.21 -0.36
N LEU A 295 0.13 -9.94 -0.45
CA LEU A 295 -0.45 -9.15 0.65
C LEU A 295 -1.60 -9.87 1.38
N MET A 296 -2.47 -10.55 0.65
CA MET A 296 -3.66 -11.22 1.21
C MET A 296 -3.44 -12.71 1.49
N GLU A 297 -2.21 -13.11 1.83
CA GLU A 297 -1.95 -14.44 2.40
C GLU A 297 -2.37 -14.53 3.88
N PRO A 298 -2.76 -15.71 4.37
CA PRO A 298 -3.40 -15.87 5.69
C PRO A 298 -2.45 -15.72 6.89
N PHE A 299 -1.18 -15.41 6.66
CA PHE A 299 -0.16 -15.25 7.69
C PHE A 299 0.71 -14.04 7.38
N ALA A 300 1.19 -13.36 8.42
CA ALA A 300 2.11 -12.24 8.25
C ALA A 300 3.43 -12.71 7.61
N THR A 301 3.74 -12.17 6.43
CA THR A 301 5.00 -12.41 5.71
C THR A 301 5.81 -11.11 5.64
N THR A 302 7.14 -11.22 5.49
CA THR A 302 8.05 -10.05 5.58
C THR A 302 8.15 -9.23 4.29
N THR A 303 7.58 -9.71 3.20
CA THR A 303 7.62 -9.09 1.86
C THR A 303 6.38 -9.51 1.08
N SER A 304 5.29 -8.77 1.21
CA SER A 304 4.03 -9.13 0.55
C SER A 304 3.83 -8.27 -0.70
N ASP A 305 3.92 -8.89 -1.87
CA ASP A 305 3.56 -8.27 -3.16
C ASP A 305 2.05 -7.98 -3.17
N ASP A 306 1.65 -6.81 -3.66
CA ASP A 306 0.26 -6.36 -3.70
C ASP A 306 -0.42 -6.57 -5.06
N THR A 307 0.34 -6.99 -6.07
CA THR A 307 -0.08 -7.00 -7.48
C THR A 307 -1.33 -7.83 -7.70
N SER A 308 -1.37 -9.07 -7.20
CA SER A 308 -2.52 -9.95 -7.41
C SER A 308 -3.75 -9.41 -6.69
N THR A 309 -3.54 -8.83 -5.50
CA THR A 309 -4.59 -8.25 -4.66
C THR A 309 -5.26 -7.06 -5.34
N ILE A 310 -4.50 -6.11 -5.88
CA ILE A 310 -5.06 -4.95 -6.60
C ILE A 310 -5.87 -5.40 -7.82
N GLN A 311 -5.36 -6.36 -8.57
CA GLN A 311 -6.05 -6.87 -9.76
C GLN A 311 -7.30 -7.69 -9.40
N LEU A 312 -7.31 -8.37 -8.24
CA LEU A 312 -8.50 -9.00 -7.70
C LEU A 312 -9.56 -7.95 -7.35
N LEU A 313 -9.17 -6.83 -6.73
CA LEU A 313 -10.12 -5.76 -6.41
C LEU A 313 -10.81 -5.23 -7.67
N LYS A 314 -10.08 -5.11 -8.79
CA LYS A 314 -10.65 -4.79 -10.11
C LYS A 314 -11.64 -5.86 -10.59
N ASP A 315 -11.32 -7.15 -10.41
CA ASP A 315 -12.20 -8.26 -10.77
C ASP A 315 -13.53 -8.28 -9.98
N VAL A 316 -13.52 -7.93 -8.69
CA VAL A 316 -14.74 -7.85 -7.85
C VAL A 316 -15.53 -6.56 -8.04
N GLY A 317 -14.99 -5.64 -8.84
CA GLY A 317 -15.71 -4.48 -9.31
C GLY A 317 -15.21 -3.15 -8.76
N TRP A 318 -14.00 -3.02 -8.22
CA TRP A 318 -13.40 -1.69 -8.04
C TRP A 318 -13.03 -1.04 -9.39
N GLN A 319 -13.02 0.29 -9.43
CA GLN A 319 -12.14 1.01 -10.34
C GLN A 319 -10.83 1.25 -9.61
N ILE A 320 -9.71 0.95 -10.26
CA ILE A 320 -8.38 1.18 -9.72
C ILE A 320 -7.69 2.29 -10.51
N VAL A 321 -6.61 2.85 -9.95
CA VAL A 321 -5.79 3.84 -10.63
C VAL A 321 -4.97 3.12 -11.71
N GLU A 322 -5.32 3.36 -12.98
CA GLU A 322 -4.71 2.74 -14.15
C GLU A 322 -3.53 3.56 -14.69
N GLY A 323 -2.66 2.91 -15.45
CA GLY A 323 -1.51 3.50 -16.16
C GLY A 323 -0.15 3.22 -15.52
N PRO A 324 0.95 3.64 -16.17
CA PRO A 324 2.30 3.24 -15.75
C PRO A 324 2.81 3.87 -14.46
N GLY A 325 2.03 4.77 -13.86
CA GLY A 325 2.38 5.46 -12.64
C GLY A 325 3.26 6.68 -12.86
N GLU A 326 3.61 7.27 -11.73
CA GLU A 326 4.42 8.46 -11.56
C GLU A 326 5.59 8.10 -10.63
N VAL A 327 6.82 8.29 -11.11
CA VAL A 327 8.04 7.95 -10.34
C VAL A 327 8.76 9.19 -9.82
N GLY A 328 9.30 9.11 -8.61
CA GLY A 328 10.14 10.17 -8.04
C GLY A 328 10.59 9.94 -6.60
N PHE A 329 11.50 10.78 -6.12
CA PHE A 329 11.98 10.72 -4.74
C PHE A 329 10.89 11.08 -3.74
N SER A 330 10.79 10.30 -2.65
CA SER A 330 9.78 10.50 -1.61
C SER A 330 9.92 11.83 -0.87
N LYS A 331 11.15 12.37 -0.73
CA LYS A 331 11.45 13.64 -0.06
C LYS A 331 12.31 14.56 -0.93
N ALA A 332 12.19 15.87 -0.72
CA ALA A 332 13.09 16.86 -1.31
C ALA A 332 14.46 16.90 -0.64
N THR A 333 14.52 16.48 0.63
CA THR A 333 15.74 16.44 1.41
C THR A 333 15.77 15.19 2.29
N TYR A 334 16.91 14.50 2.27
CA TYR A 334 17.28 13.44 3.20
C TYR A 334 18.40 13.96 4.10
N ALA A 335 18.49 13.44 5.32
CA ALA A 335 19.54 13.80 6.25
C ALA A 335 20.06 12.54 6.95
N VAL A 336 21.36 12.53 7.20
CA VAL A 336 22.08 11.46 7.89
C VAL A 336 23.19 12.10 8.72
N PHE A 337 23.54 11.49 9.85
CA PHE A 337 24.77 11.85 10.54
C PHE A 337 25.90 10.99 9.98
N GLU A 338 27.12 11.50 9.87
CA GLU A 338 28.22 10.71 9.29
C GLU A 338 28.54 9.43 10.07
N ASP A 339 28.30 9.43 11.39
CA ASP A 339 28.37 8.25 12.26
C ASP A 339 27.32 7.17 11.92
N LYS A 340 26.34 7.50 11.09
CA LYS A 340 25.39 6.56 10.47
C LYS A 340 25.89 6.27 9.07
N SER A 341 26.77 5.25 8.96
CA SER A 341 27.51 4.83 7.75
C SER A 341 26.71 4.68 6.44
N THR A 342 25.37 4.75 6.46
CA THR A 342 24.53 4.76 5.26
C THR A 342 23.33 5.69 5.40
N VAL A 343 22.99 6.40 4.33
CA VAL A 343 21.69 7.05 4.15
C VAL A 343 20.80 6.22 3.24
N ARG A 344 19.52 6.12 3.58
CA ARG A 344 18.49 5.46 2.76
C ARG A 344 17.65 6.49 2.01
N VAL A 345 17.73 6.46 0.69
CA VAL A 345 16.90 7.26 -0.23
C VAL A 345 15.78 6.37 -0.76
N THR A 346 14.56 6.91 -0.82
CA THR A 346 13.37 6.18 -1.29
C THR A 346 12.85 6.78 -2.59
N VAL A 347 12.59 5.93 -3.57
CA VAL A 347 11.95 6.26 -4.85
C VAL A 347 10.59 5.58 -4.89
N ASN A 348 9.54 6.36 -5.06
CA ASN A 348 8.17 5.87 -5.10
C ASN A 348 7.72 5.69 -6.56
N ARG A 349 6.84 4.72 -6.79
CA ARG A 349 5.98 4.63 -7.98
C ARG A 349 4.54 4.73 -7.49
N VAL A 350 3.86 5.83 -7.81
CA VAL A 350 2.49 6.12 -7.36
C VAL A 350 1.56 6.33 -8.54
N ASN A 351 0.26 6.46 -8.32
CA ASN A 351 -0.71 6.82 -9.36
C ASN A 351 -0.72 5.86 -10.57
N GLY A 352 -0.47 4.57 -10.33
CA GLY A 352 -0.46 3.52 -11.34
C GLY A 352 0.71 2.55 -11.20
N GLY A 353 0.47 1.29 -11.59
CA GLY A 353 1.46 0.20 -11.55
C GLY A 353 1.57 -0.56 -12.87
N GLU A 354 0.88 -0.14 -13.93
CA GLU A 354 0.77 -0.92 -15.17
C GLU A 354 2.05 -0.87 -16.02
N GLY A 355 2.44 -2.02 -16.53
CA GLY A 355 3.64 -2.21 -17.31
C GLY A 355 4.93 -2.11 -16.48
N PRO A 356 6.02 -2.72 -16.96
CA PRO A 356 7.32 -2.58 -16.31
C PRO A 356 7.87 -1.17 -16.49
N VAL A 357 8.46 -0.62 -15.42
CA VAL A 357 9.11 0.69 -15.41
C VAL A 357 10.53 0.54 -14.88
N SER A 358 11.51 1.15 -15.55
CA SER A 358 12.88 1.22 -15.05
C SER A 358 13.41 2.64 -15.08
N LEU A 359 14.35 2.93 -14.19
CA LEU A 359 15.08 4.20 -14.11
C LEU A 359 16.46 3.99 -13.49
N ASN A 360 17.31 5.02 -13.56
CA ASN A 360 18.62 5.05 -12.90
C ASN A 360 18.64 6.12 -11.82
N VAL A 361 19.25 5.80 -10.69
CA VAL A 361 19.55 6.74 -9.59
C VAL A 361 21.06 6.92 -9.51
N SER A 362 21.52 8.16 -9.61
CA SER A 362 22.94 8.51 -9.47
C SER A 362 23.18 9.65 -8.50
N THR A 363 24.35 9.66 -7.87
CA THR A 363 24.82 10.76 -7.02
C THR A 363 25.60 11.80 -7.80
N ILE A 364 25.52 13.05 -7.38
CA ILE A 364 26.26 14.20 -7.92
C ILE A 364 26.84 14.98 -6.75
N ASP A 365 28.14 15.27 -6.81
CA ASP A 365 28.84 16.04 -5.81
C ASP A 365 28.18 17.41 -5.56
N GLY A 366 28.22 17.84 -4.30
CA GLY A 366 27.85 19.17 -3.88
C GLY A 366 29.01 19.80 -3.13
N THR A 367 28.78 20.14 -1.86
CA THR A 367 29.92 20.39 -0.96
C THR A 367 30.56 19.08 -0.53
N ALA A 368 29.74 18.05 -0.27
CA ALA A 368 30.20 16.67 -0.11
C ALA A 368 30.65 16.09 -1.46
N LEU A 369 31.84 15.48 -1.45
CA LEU A 369 32.57 14.92 -2.57
C LEU A 369 32.65 13.40 -2.49
N ALA A 370 32.38 12.73 -3.62
CA ALA A 370 32.51 11.29 -3.70
C ALA A 370 33.95 10.82 -3.45
N GLY A 371 34.10 9.81 -2.60
CA GLY A 371 35.38 9.22 -2.20
C GLY A 371 36.01 9.90 -0.98
N LEU A 372 35.51 11.07 -0.56
CA LEU A 372 35.82 11.69 0.71
C LEU A 372 34.66 11.44 1.68
N ASP A 373 33.50 12.05 1.41
CA ASP A 373 32.40 12.16 2.40
C ASP A 373 31.31 11.10 2.15
N TYR A 374 31.25 10.58 0.92
CA TYR A 374 30.33 9.50 0.56
C TYR A 374 30.84 8.65 -0.61
N THR A 375 30.27 7.47 -0.81
CA THR A 375 30.59 6.63 -1.98
C THR A 375 29.66 6.94 -3.15
N ALA A 376 30.23 7.32 -4.30
CA ALA A 376 29.47 7.53 -5.54
C ALA A 376 28.61 6.29 -5.87
N THR A 377 27.32 6.52 -6.09
CA THR A 377 26.33 5.48 -6.37
C THR A 377 25.70 5.71 -7.74
N ASN A 378 25.57 4.65 -8.54
CA ASN A 378 24.81 4.63 -9.78
C ASN A 378 24.12 3.27 -9.92
N VAL A 379 22.80 3.24 -9.70
CA VAL A 379 22.02 2.01 -9.64
C VAL A 379 20.78 2.09 -10.52
N SER A 380 20.37 0.97 -11.09
CA SER A 380 19.11 0.86 -11.82
C SER A 380 18.02 0.30 -10.92
N LEU A 381 16.88 0.99 -10.87
CA LEU A 381 15.66 0.52 -10.21
C LEU A 381 14.68 0.04 -11.26
N ASN A 382 14.03 -1.10 -11.00
CA ASN A 382 13.12 -1.76 -11.92
C ASN A 382 11.87 -2.18 -11.16
N TRP A 383 10.71 -1.71 -11.62
CA TRP A 383 9.39 -2.21 -11.27
C TRP A 383 8.92 -3.18 -12.35
N ALA A 384 8.39 -4.32 -11.91
CA ALA A 384 7.65 -5.20 -12.80
C ALA A 384 6.31 -4.57 -13.21
N ASP A 385 5.61 -5.20 -14.15
CA ASP A 385 4.20 -4.92 -14.37
C ASP A 385 3.41 -5.25 -13.10
N GLY A 386 2.55 -4.34 -12.65
CA GLY A 386 1.80 -4.44 -11.40
C GLY A 386 2.54 -3.94 -10.15
N ASP A 387 3.87 -4.08 -10.12
CA ASP A 387 4.70 -3.63 -8.99
C ASP A 387 4.67 -2.10 -8.87
N SER A 388 4.20 -1.64 -7.71
CA SER A 388 4.15 -0.22 -7.35
C SER A 388 4.77 0.04 -5.98
N GLU A 389 5.56 -0.90 -5.48
CA GLU A 389 6.25 -0.79 -4.20
C GLU A 389 7.36 0.25 -4.25
N SER A 390 7.60 0.92 -3.12
CA SER A 390 8.70 1.88 -3.04
C SER A 390 10.05 1.16 -3.07
N LYS A 391 11.00 1.69 -3.85
CA LYS A 391 12.35 1.12 -3.96
C LYS A 391 13.36 1.98 -3.21
N PHE A 392 14.39 1.34 -2.67
CA PHE A 392 15.37 1.98 -1.80
C PHE A 392 16.76 1.97 -2.43
N VAL A 393 17.48 3.07 -2.25
CA VAL A 393 18.90 3.20 -2.59
C VAL A 393 19.65 3.52 -1.30
N PHE A 394 20.61 2.68 -0.94
CA PHE A 394 21.49 2.88 0.20
C PHE A 394 22.80 3.48 -0.27
N ILE A 395 23.15 4.64 0.25
CA ILE A 395 24.37 5.37 -0.11
C ILE A 395 25.24 5.40 1.13
N SER A 396 26.46 4.86 1.03
CA SER A 396 27.43 4.90 2.12
C SER A 396 27.97 6.30 2.33
N VAL A 397 27.96 6.75 3.58
CA VAL A 397 28.64 7.97 4.02
C VAL A 397 29.89 7.59 4.78
N THR A 398 30.93 8.40 4.65
CA THR A 398 32.20 8.22 5.33
C THR A 398 32.16 8.99 6.63
N GLU A 399 32.48 8.33 7.74
CA GLU A 399 32.81 9.00 9.00
C GLU A 399 34.31 9.29 8.97
N ASP A 400 34.69 10.53 9.23
CA ASP A 400 36.08 10.89 9.47
C ASP A 400 36.23 11.74 10.75
N MET A 401 37.36 12.42 10.92
CA MET A 401 37.67 13.20 12.13
C MET A 401 37.81 14.70 11.83
N LEU A 402 37.46 15.12 10.61
CA LEU A 402 37.47 16.52 10.20
C LEU A 402 36.15 17.16 10.63
N GLU A 403 36.24 18.25 11.36
CA GLU A 403 35.07 19.03 11.73
C GLU A 403 34.56 19.84 10.53
N GLU A 404 33.27 19.69 10.21
CA GLU A 404 32.56 20.30 9.09
C GLU A 404 31.36 21.14 9.57
N PRO A 405 31.60 22.36 10.12
CA PRO A 405 30.54 23.19 10.68
C PRO A 405 29.43 23.52 9.68
N GLY A 406 28.21 23.09 10.00
CA GLY A 406 27.02 23.25 9.16
C GLY A 406 26.69 22.05 8.27
N GLY A 407 27.56 21.03 8.28
CA GLY A 407 27.44 19.81 7.50
C GLY A 407 27.59 20.02 6.01
N GLU A 408 27.69 18.92 5.29
CA GLU A 408 27.84 18.92 3.85
C GLU A 408 26.63 18.34 3.12
N SER A 409 26.60 18.50 1.79
CA SER A 409 25.52 17.95 0.99
C SER A 409 25.96 17.53 -0.38
N PHE A 410 25.31 16.49 -0.88
CA PHE A 410 25.36 16.04 -2.27
C PHE A 410 23.95 15.86 -2.81
N THR A 411 23.84 15.69 -4.13
CA THR A 411 22.55 15.53 -4.81
C THR A 411 22.36 14.08 -5.27
N VAL A 412 21.13 13.59 -5.21
CA VAL A 412 20.70 12.38 -5.91
C VAL A 412 19.77 12.76 -7.07
N GLN A 413 19.91 12.07 -8.19
CA GLN A 413 19.16 12.33 -9.42
C GLN A 413 18.59 11.04 -10.00
N ILE A 414 17.36 11.13 -10.52
CA ILE A 414 16.71 10.10 -11.34
C ILE A 414 16.86 10.44 -12.82
N THR A 415 17.28 9.46 -13.63
CA THR A 415 17.36 9.56 -15.09
C THR A 415 16.86 8.29 -15.76
N GLY A 416 16.67 8.33 -17.08
CA GLY A 416 16.41 7.13 -17.90
C GLY A 416 15.09 6.41 -17.59
N ILE A 417 14.04 7.15 -17.22
CA ILE A 417 12.70 6.57 -16.97
C ILE A 417 12.17 5.92 -18.26
N THR A 418 11.74 4.66 -18.14
CA THR A 418 11.12 3.87 -19.22
C THR A 418 9.66 3.51 -18.89
N GLY A 419 9.02 2.68 -19.72
CA GLY A 419 7.69 2.13 -19.41
C GLY A 419 6.52 3.11 -19.54
N GLY A 420 6.77 4.36 -19.93
CA GLY A 420 5.73 5.39 -20.06
C GLY A 420 5.30 6.02 -18.73
N ALA A 421 6.01 5.74 -17.63
CA ALA A 421 5.79 6.40 -16.35
C ALA A 421 6.01 7.91 -16.48
N THR A 422 5.14 8.66 -15.81
CA THR A 422 5.34 10.11 -15.62
C THR A 422 6.33 10.36 -14.49
N SER A 423 6.84 11.58 -14.39
CA SER A 423 7.87 11.93 -13.41
C SER A 423 7.39 13.00 -12.44
N SER A 424 7.71 12.82 -11.17
CA SER A 424 7.50 13.85 -10.14
C SER A 424 8.83 14.51 -9.77
N ARG A 425 9.40 14.14 -8.62
CA ARG A 425 10.64 14.66 -8.07
C ARG A 425 11.84 13.87 -8.58
N LEU A 426 12.51 14.40 -9.60
CA LEU A 426 13.69 13.79 -10.22
C LEU A 426 15.02 14.10 -9.51
N SER A 427 15.01 14.98 -8.50
CA SER A 427 16.21 15.33 -7.73
C SER A 427 15.86 15.56 -6.26
N ALA A 428 16.77 15.15 -5.38
CA ALA A 428 16.71 15.43 -3.95
C ALA A 428 18.11 15.70 -3.38
N THR A 429 18.18 16.47 -2.30
CA THR A 429 19.43 16.75 -1.60
C THR A 429 19.62 15.78 -0.45
N VAL A 430 20.82 15.25 -0.26
CA VAL A 430 21.22 14.54 0.95
C VAL A 430 22.12 15.48 1.76
N LYS A 431 21.78 15.67 3.04
CA LYS A 431 22.60 16.42 4.00
C LYS A 431 23.32 15.44 4.92
N ILE A 432 24.65 15.52 4.95
CA ILE A 432 25.50 14.84 5.92
C ILE A 432 25.69 15.82 7.09
N ARG A 433 25.39 15.36 8.29
CA ARG A 433 25.58 16.12 9.52
C ARG A 433 26.77 15.54 10.25
N ASP A 434 27.67 16.42 10.61
CA ASP A 434 28.80 16.11 11.46
C ASP A 434 28.31 16.11 12.95
N PRO A 435 28.40 14.99 13.68
CA PRO A 435 28.08 14.91 15.10
C PRO A 435 29.20 15.43 16.03
N ASP A 436 30.42 15.58 15.52
CA ASP A 436 31.60 16.10 16.22
C ASP A 436 31.62 17.64 16.27
N THR A 437 30.81 18.30 15.43
CA THR A 437 30.51 19.73 15.56
C THR A 437 29.69 20.02 16.83
N GLU A 438 30.39 20.24 17.95
CA GLU A 438 29.80 20.83 19.14
C GLU A 438 29.17 22.19 18.80
N ASP A 439 27.89 22.37 19.13
CA ASP A 439 27.22 23.67 19.07
C ASP A 439 27.91 24.62 20.07
N PHE A 440 28.96 25.28 19.60
CA PHE A 440 29.87 26.11 20.39
C PHE A 440 29.16 27.32 21.05
N LEU A 441 27.85 27.48 20.84
CA LEU A 441 27.04 28.56 21.40
C LEU A 441 26.53 28.30 22.82
N LEU A 442 26.64 27.09 23.39
CA LEU A 442 26.09 26.80 24.74
C LEU A 442 27.09 26.59 25.90
N MET A 443 28.41 26.65 25.68
CA MET A 443 29.41 26.45 26.76
C MET A 443 30.07 27.72 27.34
N ILE A 444 29.69 28.95 26.92
CA ILE A 444 30.33 30.18 27.44
C ILE A 444 29.43 31.06 28.35
N VAL A 445 28.31 30.55 28.86
CA VAL A 445 27.51 31.28 29.88
C VAL A 445 26.95 30.25 30.88
N PRO A 446 27.64 29.91 32.01
CA PRO A 446 28.04 30.88 33.04
C PRO A 446 29.34 30.50 33.81
N ALA A 447 30.50 31.03 33.42
CA ALA A 447 31.69 31.07 34.28
C ALA A 447 32.18 32.50 34.59
N ILE A 448 31.44 33.53 34.15
CA ILE A 448 31.68 34.93 34.48
C ILE A 448 30.51 35.46 35.32
N LEU A 449 30.18 34.76 36.41
CA LEU A 449 29.38 35.31 37.52
C LEU A 449 29.73 34.66 38.88
N ALA A 450 30.95 34.13 39.03
CA ALA A 450 31.47 33.60 40.29
C ALA A 450 32.73 34.33 40.80
N ALA A 451 33.01 35.51 40.25
CA ALA A 451 34.07 36.42 40.73
C ALA A 451 33.47 37.79 41.06
N THR A 452 32.52 37.83 42.01
CA THR A 452 32.17 39.01 42.82
C THR A 452 31.28 38.56 43.97
N LYS A 453 31.90 38.07 45.04
CA LYS A 453 31.42 38.23 46.42
C LYS A 453 32.60 38.30 47.36
#